data_AF-A0A352R6F3-F1
#
_entry.id   AF-A0A352R6F3-F1
#
_cell.length_a   1.000
_cell.length_b   1.000
_cell.length_c   1.000
_cell.angle_alpha   90.00
_cell.angle_beta   90.00
_cell.angle_gamma   90.00
#
_symmetry.space_group_name_H-M   'P 1'
#
loop_
_entity.id
_entity.type
_entity.pdbx_description
1 polymer ?
#
loop_
_entity_poly.entity_id
_entity_poly.type
_entity_poly.pdbx_seq_one_letter_code
_entity_poly.pdbx_strand_id
1 'polypeptide(L)' 'MSQDRLIQLKNKESKEVYWTSKNKKKVERKIELKKYSKKLRKRITFKEAKK' A
#
# COMPACT_ATOMS: atom_id res chain seq x y z
N MET A 1 16.31 14.56 -3.89
CA MET A 1 15.32 13.56 -4.37
C MET A 1 14.25 13.38 -3.31
N SER A 2 13.05 13.95 -3.50
CA SER A 2 12.03 14.02 -2.43
C SER A 2 11.09 12.82 -2.40
N GLN A 3 10.84 12.26 -1.21
CA GLN A 3 9.93 11.14 -0.96
C GLN A 3 8.47 11.59 -0.71
N ASP A 4 8.08 12.81 -1.11
CA ASP A 4 6.78 13.42 -0.77
C ASP A 4 5.54 12.59 -1.13
N ARG A 5 5.68 11.77 -2.18
CA ARG A 5 4.61 10.94 -2.73
C ARG A 5 4.67 9.48 -2.28
N LEU A 6 5.68 9.09 -1.50
CA LEU A 6 5.84 7.71 -1.05
C LEU A 6 4.80 7.36 0.00
N ILE A 7 4.08 6.25 -0.22
CA ILE A 7 3.09 5.70 0.70
C ILE A 7 3.37 4.22 0.97
N GLN A 8 2.95 3.74 2.13
CA GLN A 8 2.99 2.33 2.50
C GLN A 8 1.62 1.70 2.27
N LEU A 9 1.60 0.51 1.69
CA LEU A 9 0.44 -0.37 1.63
C LEU A 9 0.70 -1.56 2.54
N LYS A 10 -0.04 -1.65 3.64
CA LYS A 10 0.13 -2.70 4.63
C LYS A 10 -1.11 -3.58 4.69
N ASN A 11 -0.87 -4.87 4.83
CA ASN A 11 -1.92 -5.83 5.19
C ASN A 11 -1.77 -6.22 6.67
N LYS A 12 -2.89 -6.30 7.38
CA LYS A 12 -2.93 -6.72 8.80
C LYS A 12 -2.58 -8.21 8.96
N GLU A 13 -2.98 -9.05 8.02
CA GLU A 13 -2.84 -10.51 8.09
C GLU A 13 -1.42 -10.97 7.74
N SER A 14 -0.88 -10.53 6.60
CA SER A 14 0.46 -10.95 6.16
C SER A 14 1.60 -10.15 6.79
N LYS A 15 1.28 -8.99 7.39
CA LYS A 15 2.23 -7.96 7.85
C LYS A 15 3.23 -7.52 6.76
N GLU A 16 2.97 -7.83 5.50
CA GLU A 16 3.78 -7.41 4.37
C GLU A 16 3.49 -5.95 4.04
N VAL A 17 4.54 -5.25 3.62
CA VAL A 17 4.48 -3.83 3.26
C VAL A 17 4.94 -3.69 1.82
N TYR A 18 4.08 -3.07 1.01
CA TYR A 18 4.44 -2.60 -0.32
C TYR A 18 4.65 -1.10 -0.28
N TRP A 19 5.69 -0.65 -0.96
CA TRP A 19 5.95 0.76 -1.17
C TRP A 19 5.43 1.17 -2.53
N THR A 20 4.63 2.22 -2.57
CA THR A 20 4.16 2.79 -3.84
C THR A 20 4.14 4.30 -3.75
N SER A 21 4.04 4.97 -4.89
CA SER A 21 3.81 6.40 -4.94
C SER A 21 2.32 6.71 -5.10
N LYS A 22 1.88 7.81 -4.51
CA LYS A 22 0.52 8.36 -4.66
C LYS A 22 0.60 9.87 -4.85
N ASN A 23 -0.14 10.38 -5.82
CA ASN A 23 -0.32 11.82 -5.98
C ASN A 23 -1.42 12.30 -5.02
N LYS A 24 -0.99 12.82 -3.86
CA LYS A 24 -1.88 13.31 -2.80
C LYS A 24 -2.80 14.47 -3.23
N LYS A 25 -2.46 15.21 -4.30
CA LYS A 25 -3.27 16.32 -4.83
C LYS A 25 -4.45 15.87 -5.70
N LYS A 26 -4.30 14.74 -6.40
CA LYS A 26 -5.32 14.22 -7.33
C LYS A 26 -6.14 13.08 -6.73
N VAL A 27 -5.60 12.38 -5.75
CA VAL A 27 -6.25 11.20 -5.14
C VAL A 27 -6.40 11.44 -3.65
N GLU A 28 -7.60 11.85 -3.25
CA GLU A 28 -7.95 12.16 -1.85
C GLU A 28 -8.38 10.91 -1.06
N ARG A 29 -8.92 9.90 -1.75
CA ARG A 29 -9.34 8.63 -1.14
C ARG A 29 -8.17 7.76 -0.69
N LYS A 30 -8.37 6.97 0.36
CA LYS A 30 -7.43 5.91 0.76
C LYS A 30 -7.35 4.83 -0.33
N ILE A 31 -6.14 4.41 -0.66
CA ILE A 31 -5.92 3.37 -1.67
C ILE A 31 -6.08 1.99 -1.02
N GLU A 32 -6.92 1.16 -1.64
CA GLU A 32 -7.01 -0.27 -1.35
C GLU A 32 -6.68 -1.04 -2.64
N LEU A 33 -5.67 -1.90 -2.60
CA LEU A 33 -5.21 -2.66 -3.77
C LEU A 33 -5.14 -4.15 -3.43
N LYS A 34 -5.71 -4.99 -4.28
CA LYS A 34 -5.48 -6.44 -4.23
C LYS A 34 -4.10 -6.75 -4.79
N LYS A 35 -3.19 -7.23 -3.95
CA LYS A 35 -1.83 -7.65 -4.33
C LYS A 35 -1.57 -9.06 -3.84
N TYR A 36 -0.64 -9.74 -4.51
CA TYR A 36 -0.22 -11.08 -4.13
C TYR A 36 0.60 -11.01 -2.84
N SER A 37 0.24 -11.79 -1.84
CA SER A 37 1.04 -11.99 -0.63
C SER A 37 1.95 -13.20 -0.81
N LYS A 38 3.27 -13.04 -0.59
CA LYS A 38 4.21 -14.17 -0.73
C LYS A 38 4.06 -15.16 0.41
N LYS A 39 3.75 -14.68 1.62
CA LYS A 39 3.52 -15.53 2.80
C LYS A 39 2.27 -16.39 2.68
N LEU A 40 1.15 -15.78 2.29
CA LEU A 40 -0.14 -16.47 2.22
C LEU A 40 -0.39 -17.13 0.86
N ARG A 41 0.47 -16.84 -0.13
CA ARG A 41 0.40 -17.34 -1.52
C ARG A 41 -0.96 -17.07 -2.19
N LYS A 42 -1.62 -16.00 -1.78
CA LYS A 42 -2.96 -15.58 -2.25
C LYS A 42 -2.98 -14.09 -2.52
N ARG A 43 -3.91 -13.63 -3.36
CA ARG A 43 -4.15 -12.19 -3.57
C ARG A 43 -5.05 -11.65 -2.46
N ILE A 44 -4.57 -10.67 -1.72
CA ILE A 44 -5.25 -10.10 -0.56
C ILE A 44 -5.28 -8.58 -0.71
N THR A 45 -6.25 -7.92 -0.09
CA THR A 45 -6.39 -6.47 -0.09
C THR A 45 -5.39 -5.82 0.86
N PHE A 46 -4.50 -5.00 0.31
CA PHE A 46 -3.60 -4.15 1.07
C PHE A 46 -4.21 -2.75 1.18
N LYS A 47 -4.12 -2.15 2.37
CA LYS A 47 -4.67 -0.82 2.65
C LYS A 47 -3.53 0.17 2.86
N GLU A 48 -3.78 1.42 2.47
CA GLU A 48 -2.86 2.53 2.72
C GLU A 48 -2.63 2.73 4.22
N ALA A 49 -1.36 2.71 4.61
CA ALA A 49 -0.86 3.01 5.94
C ALA A 49 0.02 4.27 5.88
N LYS A 50 0.08 4.99 7.00
CA LYS A 50 1.02 6.10 7.14
C LYS A 50 2.46 5.56 7.12
N LYS A 51 3.37 6.38 6.58
CA LYS A 51 4.80 6.08 6.61
C LYS A 51 5.30 6.03 8.05
#